data_AF-A0A970P6K7-F1
#
_entry.id   AF-A0A970P6K7-F1
#
_cell.length_a   1.000
_cell.length_b   1.000
_cell.length_c   1.000
_cell.angle_alpha   90.00
_cell.angle_beta   90.00
_cell.angle_gamma   90.00
#
_symmetry.space_group_name_H-M   'P 1'
#
loop_
_entity.id
_entity.type
_entity.pdbx_description
1 polymer ?
#
loop_
_entity_poly.entity_id
_entity_poly.type
_entity_poly.pdbx_seq_one_letter_code
_entity_poly.pdbx_strand_id
1 'polypeptide(L)'
;MNQPKRLIIFSGPSCVGKSPLAKALAKFYPGLHSQSKPLVLYNSRQPRPGETDGIDYHFRKRDEIEKLQIDNRFIVMDVRGDLQAVDMDQLSMSLRTNDIFFEGNPFVGKLLLTHALPDEIQKLGIFMSPVSRDEILYLRSVKPSVSIPDIITDIMRRKLIRRTRLQKGELSYSDLQNIEKRAKSAYSELQDAHNFQFVIPNHDGEDSDNWSAFYYPLGDARKALLTFAALLEGKKGIIEETWEQNLLF
;
A
#
# COMPACT_ATOMS: atom_id res chain seq x y z
N MET A 1 30.48 10.23 1.46
CA MET A 1 29.36 10.88 2.16
C MET A 1 28.25 9.85 2.28
N ASN A 2 27.70 9.61 3.48
CA ASN A 2 26.57 8.69 3.63
C ASN A 2 25.39 9.26 2.82
N GLN A 3 24.77 8.44 1.98
CA GLN A 3 23.52 8.84 1.33
C GLN A 3 22.45 9.12 2.39
N PRO A 4 21.60 10.15 2.18
CA PRO A 4 20.48 10.42 3.08
C PRO A 4 19.58 9.20 3.17
N LYS A 5 19.09 8.91 4.38
CA LYS A 5 18.21 7.76 4.61
C LYS A 5 16.81 8.08 4.12
N ARG A 6 16.14 7.04 3.65
CA ARG A 6 14.82 7.18 3.00
C ARG A 6 13.72 6.57 3.84
N LEU A 7 12.61 7.28 3.95
CA LEU A 7 11.31 6.71 4.29
C LEU A 7 10.57 6.40 2.99
N ILE A 8 10.53 5.12 2.62
CA ILE A 8 9.86 4.59 1.44
C ILE A 8 8.45 4.18 1.84
N ILE A 9 7.45 4.79 1.20
CA ILE A 9 6.04 4.65 1.54
C ILE A 9 5.35 4.06 0.32
N PHE A 10 5.02 2.77 0.40
CA PHE A 10 4.31 2.03 -0.63
C PHE A 10 2.87 1.77 -0.21
N SER A 11 1.93 2.35 -0.94
CA SER A 11 0.52 2.29 -0.57
C SER A 11 -0.42 2.09 -1.74
N GLY A 12 -1.69 1.88 -1.46
CA GLY A 12 -2.73 1.63 -2.46
C GLY A 12 -3.90 0.81 -1.88
N PRO A 13 -5.02 0.69 -2.60
CA PRO A 13 -6.18 -0.06 -2.12
C PRO A 13 -5.88 -1.52 -1.78
N SER A 14 -6.76 -2.18 -1.02
CA SER A 14 -6.56 -3.60 -0.68
C SER A 14 -6.59 -4.47 -1.93
N CYS A 15 -5.73 -5.48 -2.05
CA CYS A 15 -5.71 -6.43 -3.17
C CYS A 15 -5.23 -5.87 -4.52
N VAL A 16 -4.62 -4.69 -4.56
CA VAL A 16 -4.02 -4.14 -5.80
C VAL A 16 -2.69 -4.79 -6.19
N GLY A 17 -2.11 -5.65 -5.35
CA GLY A 17 -0.86 -6.37 -5.65
C GLY A 17 0.37 -5.96 -4.81
N LYS A 18 0.19 -5.16 -3.74
CA LYS A 18 1.31 -4.67 -2.92
C LYS A 18 2.18 -5.78 -2.30
N SER A 19 1.57 -6.69 -1.56
CA SER A 19 2.33 -7.73 -0.84
C SER A 19 2.97 -8.74 -1.79
N PRO A 20 2.32 -9.18 -2.89
CA PRO A 20 3.00 -9.97 -3.92
C PRO A 20 4.14 -9.22 -4.60
N LEU A 21 4.02 -7.91 -4.84
CA LEU A 21 5.14 -7.10 -5.34
C LEU A 21 6.30 -7.12 -4.36
N ALA A 22 6.07 -6.89 -3.06
CA ALA A 22 7.11 -6.92 -2.04
C ALA A 22 7.81 -8.29 -1.98
N LYS A 23 7.04 -9.39 -2.04
CA LYS A 23 7.58 -10.76 -2.13
C LYS A 23 8.41 -10.97 -3.40
N ALA A 24 7.94 -10.47 -4.54
CA ALA A 24 8.66 -10.56 -5.80
C ALA A 24 9.95 -9.74 -5.76
N LEU A 25 9.94 -8.55 -5.16
CA LEU A 25 11.14 -7.76 -4.93
C LEU A 25 12.17 -8.52 -4.08
N ALA A 26 11.73 -9.15 -2.98
CA ALA A 26 12.61 -9.95 -2.13
C ALA A 26 13.25 -11.12 -2.90
N LYS A 27 12.49 -11.75 -3.83
CA LYS A 27 12.96 -12.88 -4.64
C LYS A 27 13.93 -12.46 -5.76
N PHE A 28 13.58 -11.43 -6.54
CA PHE A 28 14.29 -11.07 -7.77
C PHE A 28 15.29 -9.93 -7.61
N TYR A 29 15.10 -9.09 -6.58
CA TYR A 29 15.97 -7.98 -6.23
C TYR A 29 16.34 -8.01 -4.73
N PRO A 30 16.90 -9.12 -4.22
CA PRO A 30 17.17 -9.29 -2.79
C PRO A 30 18.06 -8.17 -2.24
N GLY A 31 19.01 -7.68 -3.02
CA GLY A 31 19.88 -6.57 -2.65
C GLY A 31 19.13 -5.26 -2.41
N LEU A 32 18.10 -4.94 -3.22
CA LEU A 32 17.25 -3.76 -3.00
C LEU A 32 16.33 -3.97 -1.80
N HIS A 33 15.70 -5.15 -1.71
CA HIS A 33 14.83 -5.47 -0.58
C HIS A 33 15.57 -5.38 0.77
N SER A 34 16.81 -5.87 0.84
CA SER A 34 17.61 -5.86 2.07
C SER A 34 18.14 -4.48 2.49
N GLN A 35 18.05 -3.46 1.63
CA GLN A 35 18.53 -2.11 1.94
C GLN A 35 17.61 -1.35 2.90
N SER A 36 16.34 -1.77 2.99
CA SER A 36 15.33 -1.15 3.85
C SER A 36 14.82 -2.11 4.91
N LYS A 37 14.45 -1.58 6.08
CA LYS A 37 13.76 -2.33 7.14
C LYS A 37 12.27 -2.01 7.12
N PRO A 38 11.39 -2.99 7.40
CA PRO A 38 9.96 -2.72 7.51
C PRO A 38 9.68 -1.76 8.68
N LEU A 39 8.73 -0.85 8.47
CA LEU A 39 8.14 -0.05 9.53
C LEU A 39 7.14 -0.91 10.32
N VAL A 40 7.49 -1.28 11.54
CA VAL A 40 6.62 -2.06 12.43
C VAL A 40 5.73 -1.11 13.23
N LEU A 41 4.43 -1.18 12.99
CA LEU A 41 3.42 -0.32 13.64
C LEU A 41 2.63 -1.10 14.70
N TYR A 42 1.97 -0.39 15.60
CA TYR A 42 0.99 -1.02 16.50
C TYR A 42 -0.32 -1.31 15.77
N ASN A 43 -0.99 -2.40 16.15
CA ASN A 43 -2.28 -2.77 15.57
C ASN A 43 -3.18 -3.46 16.59
N SER A 44 -4.44 -3.04 16.69
CA SER A 44 -5.40 -3.57 17.68
C SER A 44 -6.07 -4.89 17.26
N ARG A 45 -5.91 -5.28 15.99
CA ARG A 45 -6.47 -6.53 15.48
C ARG A 45 -5.64 -7.73 15.90
N GLN A 46 -6.21 -8.92 15.77
CA GLN A 46 -5.45 -10.16 15.91
C GLN A 46 -4.51 -10.37 14.71
N PRO A 47 -3.32 -10.98 14.92
CA PRO A 47 -2.44 -11.39 13.83
C PRO A 47 -3.16 -12.35 12.88
N ARG A 48 -2.91 -12.20 11.58
CA ARG A 48 -3.36 -13.15 10.54
C ARG A 48 -2.43 -14.36 10.53
N PRO A 49 -2.85 -15.50 9.96
CA PRO A 49 -1.96 -16.64 9.75
C PRO A 49 -0.68 -16.23 9.02
N GLY A 50 0.47 -16.50 9.63
CA GLY A 50 1.80 -16.15 9.11
C GLY A 50 2.36 -14.81 9.59
N GLU A 51 1.57 -13.96 10.25
CA GLU A 51 2.07 -12.72 10.87
C GLU A 51 2.65 -12.99 12.26
N THR A 52 3.72 -12.28 12.61
CA THR A 52 4.47 -12.42 13.87
C THR A 52 4.55 -11.08 14.61
N ASP A 53 4.29 -11.10 15.92
CA ASP A 53 4.39 -9.90 16.78
C ASP A 53 5.83 -9.34 16.79
N GLY A 54 5.95 -8.03 16.64
CA GLY A 54 7.23 -7.32 16.56
C GLY A 54 7.97 -7.45 15.21
N ILE A 55 7.42 -8.21 14.26
CA ILE A 55 7.95 -8.32 12.89
C ILE A 55 6.99 -7.63 11.91
N ASP A 56 5.72 -8.03 11.89
CA ASP A 56 4.72 -7.44 11.00
C ASP A 56 4.04 -6.22 11.64
N TYR A 57 3.63 -6.38 12.91
CA TYR A 57 3.06 -5.34 13.75
C TYR A 57 3.38 -5.62 15.22
N HIS A 58 3.28 -4.58 16.06
CA HIS A 58 3.10 -4.74 17.50
C HIS A 58 1.60 -4.91 17.79
N PHE A 59 1.16 -6.17 17.88
CA PHE A 59 -0.23 -6.52 18.17
C PHE A 59 -0.52 -6.29 19.65
N ARG A 60 -1.42 -5.34 19.92
CA ARG A 60 -1.82 -4.96 21.29
C ARG A 60 -3.34 -4.91 21.37
N LYS A 61 -3.90 -4.95 22.57
CA LYS A 61 -5.34 -4.74 22.74
C LYS A 61 -5.70 -3.29 22.40
N ARG A 62 -6.95 -3.06 22.02
CA ARG A 62 -7.44 -1.73 21.64
C ARG A 62 -7.21 -0.70 22.75
N ASP A 63 -7.53 -1.04 23.99
CA ASP A 63 -7.37 -0.18 25.17
C ASP A 63 -5.90 0.16 25.47
N GLU A 64 -4.96 -0.70 25.10
CA GLU A 64 -3.53 -0.42 25.22
C GLU A 64 -3.08 0.63 24.19
N ILE A 65 -3.60 0.56 22.96
CA ILE A 65 -3.27 1.53 21.90
C ILE A 65 -3.98 2.87 22.15
N GLU A 66 -5.20 2.87 22.69
CA GLU A 66 -5.92 4.10 23.08
C GLU A 66 -5.12 4.92 24.09
N LYS A 67 -4.44 4.27 25.03
CA LYS A 67 -3.57 4.94 26.00
C LYS A 67 -2.37 5.64 25.37
N LEU A 68 -1.94 5.27 24.16
CA LEU A 68 -0.84 5.93 23.47
C LEU A 68 -1.21 7.34 22.98
N GLN A 69 -2.50 7.66 22.87
CA GLN A 69 -2.97 8.95 22.35
C GLN A 69 -2.59 10.14 23.26
N ILE A 70 -2.31 9.89 24.55
CA ILE A 70 -1.89 10.94 25.49
C ILE A 70 -0.41 11.30 25.35
N ASP A 71 0.36 10.47 24.64
CA ASP A 71 1.79 10.66 24.43
C ASP A 71 2.03 11.17 23.00
N ASN A 72 2.53 12.41 22.89
CA ASN A 72 2.81 13.09 21.62
C ASN A 72 3.84 12.35 20.74
N ARG A 73 4.57 11.38 21.31
CA ARG A 73 5.45 10.47 20.57
C ARG A 73 4.69 9.58 19.59
N PHE A 74 3.43 9.23 19.90
CA PHE A 74 2.65 8.31 19.09
C PHE A 74 1.62 9.05 18.24
N ILE A 75 1.46 8.58 17.00
CA ILE A 75 0.32 8.97 16.17
C ILE A 75 -0.66 7.81 16.13
N VAL A 76 -1.76 7.94 16.88
CA VAL A 76 -2.84 6.95 16.94
C VAL A 76 -3.89 7.26 15.88
N MET A 77 -4.38 6.22 15.19
CA MET A 77 -5.29 6.34 14.07
C MET A 77 -6.26 5.16 13.97
N ASP A 78 -7.50 5.42 13.56
CA ASP A 78 -8.46 4.36 13.20
C ASP A 78 -8.33 4.03 11.72
N VAL A 79 -7.88 2.81 11.42
CA VAL A 79 -7.71 2.30 10.06
C VAL A 79 -8.72 1.20 9.81
N ARG A 80 -9.89 1.59 9.27
CA ARG A 80 -11.00 0.69 8.92
C ARG A 80 -11.58 -0.09 10.12
N GLY A 81 -11.52 0.49 11.32
CA GLY A 81 -11.99 -0.08 12.59
C GLY A 81 -10.87 -0.65 13.47
N ASP A 82 -9.68 -0.87 12.89
CA ASP A 82 -8.50 -1.30 13.64
C ASP A 82 -7.76 -0.06 14.13
N LEU A 83 -7.52 0.05 15.44
CA LEU A 83 -6.70 1.12 15.98
C LEU A 83 -5.23 0.79 15.72
N GLN A 84 -4.51 1.70 15.08
CA GLN A 84 -3.09 1.58 14.78
C GLN A 84 -2.34 2.74 15.42
N ALA A 85 -1.05 2.56 15.69
CA ALA A 85 -0.19 3.65 16.12
C ALA A 85 1.20 3.56 15.51
N VAL A 86 1.75 4.73 15.17
CA VAL A 86 3.16 4.90 14.77
C VAL A 86 3.93 5.47 15.94
N ASP A 87 5.04 4.83 16.30
CA ASP A 87 6.01 5.36 17.25
C ASP A 87 7.02 6.26 16.50
N MET A 88 6.87 7.58 16.63
CA MET A 88 7.66 8.53 15.85
C MET A 88 9.13 8.59 16.30
N ASP A 89 9.42 8.32 17.57
CA ASP A 89 10.80 8.26 18.06
C ASP A 89 11.51 7.01 17.55
N GLN A 90 10.82 5.85 17.56
CA GLN A 90 11.37 4.60 17.02
C GLN A 90 11.61 4.72 15.52
N LEU A 91 10.68 5.32 14.78
CA LEU A 91 10.84 5.62 13.36
C LEU A 91 12.07 6.52 13.13
N SER A 92 12.15 7.62 13.87
CA SER A 92 13.26 8.58 13.77
C SER A 92 14.62 7.95 14.10
N MET A 93 14.69 7.11 15.14
CA MET A 93 15.90 6.39 15.50
C MET A 93 16.31 5.38 14.42
N SER A 94 15.35 4.67 13.85
CA SER A 94 15.60 3.66 12.81
C SER A 94 16.10 4.31 11.51
N LEU A 95 15.53 5.46 11.15
CA LEU A 95 15.92 6.29 10.00
C LEU A 95 17.32 6.88 10.12
N ARG A 96 17.96 6.92 11.29
CA ARG A 96 19.36 7.35 11.42
C ARG A 96 20.34 6.36 10.78
N THR A 97 19.96 5.09 10.69
CA THR A 97 20.87 4.01 10.26
C THR A 97 20.36 3.20 9.08
N ASN A 98 19.05 3.14 8.85
CA ASN A 98 18.43 2.31 7.81
C ASN A 98 17.46 3.13 6.95
N ASP A 99 17.29 2.73 5.70
CA ASP A 99 16.07 3.10 4.98
C ASP A 99 14.91 2.35 5.64
N ILE A 100 13.75 2.98 5.73
CA ILE A 100 12.55 2.40 6.33
C ILE A 100 11.48 2.25 5.25
N PHE A 101 10.87 1.07 5.20
CA PHE A 101 9.87 0.69 4.22
C PHE A 101 8.51 0.50 4.89
N PHE A 102 7.53 1.30 4.49
CA PHE A 102 6.14 1.12 4.87
C PHE A 102 5.34 0.57 3.69
N GLU A 103 4.75 -0.61 3.86
CA GLU A 103 3.69 -1.13 2.99
C GLU A 103 2.37 -1.07 3.75
N GLY A 104 1.37 -0.34 3.23
CA GLY A 104 0.09 -0.30 3.95
C GLY A 104 -1.02 0.51 3.33
N ASN A 105 -1.95 0.95 4.18
CA ASN A 105 -3.15 1.67 3.77
C ASN A 105 -2.85 3.12 3.34
N PRO A 106 -3.51 3.65 2.28
CA PRO A 106 -3.29 5.01 1.77
C PRO A 106 -3.39 6.11 2.80
N PHE A 107 -4.33 6.00 3.75
CA PHE A 107 -4.50 6.98 4.82
C PHE A 107 -3.22 7.13 5.65
N VAL A 108 -2.63 6.01 6.07
CA VAL A 108 -1.37 5.98 6.83
C VAL A 108 -0.20 6.46 5.97
N GLY A 109 -0.17 6.04 4.70
CA GLY A 109 0.86 6.48 3.77
C GLY A 109 0.86 8.01 3.58
N LYS A 110 -0.32 8.61 3.40
CA LYS A 110 -0.51 10.05 3.30
C LYS A 110 -0.04 10.75 4.57
N LEU A 111 -0.44 10.25 5.74
CA LEU A 111 0.01 10.79 7.03
C LEU A 111 1.55 10.78 7.14
N LEU A 112 2.21 9.68 6.79
CA LEU A 112 3.66 9.58 6.81
C LEU A 112 4.33 10.53 5.80
N LEU A 113 3.70 10.74 4.63
CA LEU A 113 4.18 11.68 3.63
C LEU A 113 4.08 13.13 4.09
N THR A 114 2.99 13.52 4.76
CA THR A 114 2.74 14.90 5.18
C THR A 114 3.36 15.26 6.53
N HIS A 115 3.67 14.28 7.38
CA HIS A 115 4.27 14.54 8.69
C HIS A 115 5.67 15.13 8.59
N ALA A 116 6.03 16.15 9.37
CA ALA A 116 7.38 16.72 9.31
C ALA A 116 8.45 15.70 9.74
N LEU A 117 9.53 15.57 8.98
CA LEU A 117 10.72 14.80 9.34
C LEU A 117 11.95 15.72 9.19
N PRO A 118 13.09 15.39 9.82
CA PRO A 118 14.34 16.13 9.59
C PRO A 118 14.70 16.22 8.10
N ASP A 119 15.25 17.36 7.66
CA ASP A 119 15.53 17.66 6.25
C ASP A 119 16.48 16.64 5.58
N GLU A 120 17.32 15.98 6.38
CA GLU A 120 18.21 14.91 5.92
C GLU A 120 17.49 13.61 5.51
N ILE A 121 16.22 13.43 5.90
CA ILE A 121 15.43 12.26 5.56
C ILE A 121 14.66 12.52 4.27
N GLN A 122 14.97 11.74 3.25
CA GLN A 122 14.20 11.76 2.01
C GLN A 122 12.95 10.89 2.12
N LYS A 123 11.85 11.33 1.53
CA LYS A 123 10.63 10.51 1.40
C LYS A 123 10.44 10.06 -0.03
N LEU A 124 10.17 8.77 -0.21
CA LEU A 124 9.80 8.18 -1.49
C LEU A 124 8.37 7.65 -1.42
N GLY A 125 7.41 8.36 -2.01
CA GLY A 125 6.01 7.97 -2.02
C GLY A 125 5.63 7.26 -3.31
N ILE A 126 5.28 5.98 -3.21
CA ILE A 126 4.83 5.16 -4.34
C ILE A 126 3.41 4.62 -4.05
N PHE A 127 2.48 4.88 -4.95
CA PHE A 127 1.10 4.39 -4.87
C PHE A 127 0.85 3.33 -5.93
N MET A 128 0.19 2.22 -5.60
CA MET A 128 -0.23 1.20 -6.55
C MET A 128 -1.73 1.33 -6.81
N SER A 129 -2.09 1.49 -8.08
CA SER A 129 -3.46 1.70 -8.51
C SER A 129 -3.99 0.51 -9.31
N PRO A 130 -5.27 0.10 -9.15
CA PRO A 130 -5.86 -0.96 -9.97
C PRO A 130 -6.20 -0.51 -11.40
N VAL A 131 -6.04 0.78 -11.71
CA VAL A 131 -6.30 1.41 -13.02
C VAL A 131 -5.23 2.47 -13.31
N SER A 132 -4.94 2.72 -14.57
CA SER A 132 -4.05 3.79 -15.02
C SER A 132 -4.73 5.14 -15.12
N ARG A 133 -3.94 6.21 -15.18
CA ARG A 133 -4.41 7.56 -15.49
C ARG A 133 -5.11 7.60 -16.85
N ASP A 134 -4.53 6.94 -17.85
CA ASP A 134 -5.10 6.84 -19.20
C ASP A 134 -6.49 6.20 -19.17
N GLU A 135 -6.66 5.09 -18.45
CA GLU A 135 -7.98 4.45 -18.29
C GLU A 135 -8.99 5.35 -17.58
N ILE A 136 -8.58 6.09 -16.56
CA ILE A 136 -9.46 7.07 -15.89
C ILE A 136 -9.91 8.13 -16.90
N LEU A 137 -9.00 8.71 -17.68
CA LEU A 137 -9.33 9.71 -18.70
C LEU A 137 -10.22 9.14 -19.80
N TYR A 138 -9.95 7.92 -20.25
CA TYR A 138 -10.80 7.20 -21.19
C TYR A 138 -12.23 7.07 -20.64
N LEU A 139 -12.40 6.58 -19.40
CA LEU A 139 -13.71 6.44 -18.75
C LEU A 139 -14.44 7.78 -18.56
N ARG A 140 -13.72 8.90 -18.39
CA ARG A 140 -14.32 10.25 -18.38
C ARG A 140 -14.82 10.68 -19.77
N SER A 141 -14.21 10.16 -20.84
CA SER A 141 -14.50 10.56 -22.22
C SER A 141 -15.66 9.80 -22.87
N VAL A 142 -15.93 8.56 -22.44
CA VAL A 142 -16.92 7.68 -23.09
C VAL A 142 -18.37 8.18 -22.96
N LYS A 143 -19.20 7.80 -23.95
CA LYS A 143 -20.65 8.09 -23.99
C LYS A 143 -21.45 6.79 -24.22
N PRO A 144 -22.53 6.53 -23.44
CA PRO A 144 -23.03 7.32 -22.32
C PRO A 144 -22.03 7.36 -21.15
N SER A 145 -22.11 8.40 -20.31
CA SER A 145 -21.18 8.56 -19.19
C SER A 145 -21.30 7.39 -18.21
N VAL A 146 -20.16 6.89 -17.75
CA VAL A 146 -20.09 5.80 -16.76
C VAL A 146 -19.73 6.35 -15.39
N SER A 147 -20.15 5.64 -14.33
CA SER A 147 -19.75 5.94 -12.96
C SER A 147 -18.39 5.32 -12.68
N ILE A 148 -17.34 6.16 -12.67
CA ILE A 148 -15.98 5.73 -12.33
C ILE A 148 -15.90 5.14 -10.91
N PRO A 149 -16.57 5.71 -9.87
CA PRO A 149 -16.64 5.08 -8.56
C PRO A 149 -17.20 3.66 -8.57
N ASP A 150 -18.25 3.41 -9.35
CA ASP A 150 -18.87 2.08 -9.44
C ASP A 150 -17.96 1.10 -10.18
N ILE A 151 -17.31 1.53 -11.27
CA ILE A 151 -16.34 0.69 -12.01
C ILE A 151 -15.17 0.29 -11.10
N ILE A 152 -14.59 1.24 -10.36
CA ILE A 152 -13.51 0.96 -9.41
C ILE A 152 -14.01 0.00 -8.32
N THR A 153 -15.20 0.24 -7.78
CA THR A 153 -15.81 -0.64 -6.77
C THR A 153 -15.94 -2.06 -7.31
N ASP A 154 -16.40 -2.23 -8.55
CA ASP A 154 -16.57 -3.54 -9.18
C ASP A 154 -15.23 -4.26 -9.42
N ILE A 155 -14.21 -3.54 -9.92
CA ILE A 155 -12.85 -4.06 -10.10
C ILE A 155 -12.32 -4.59 -8.76
N MET A 156 -12.44 -3.77 -7.71
CA MET A 156 -11.91 -4.11 -6.40
C MET A 156 -12.72 -5.22 -5.71
N ARG A 157 -14.04 -5.24 -5.86
CA ARG A 157 -14.91 -6.32 -5.35
C ARG A 157 -14.48 -7.67 -5.92
N ARG A 158 -14.23 -7.77 -7.23
CA ARG A 158 -13.79 -9.01 -7.88
C ARG A 158 -12.46 -9.51 -7.31
N LYS A 159 -11.47 -8.63 -7.18
CA LYS A 159 -10.15 -8.95 -6.58
C LYS A 159 -10.29 -9.41 -5.13
N LEU A 160 -11.08 -8.70 -4.32
CA LEU A 160 -11.33 -9.02 -2.91
C LEU A 160 -12.04 -10.37 -2.73
N ILE A 161 -13.05 -10.68 -3.56
CA ILE A 161 -13.73 -11.99 -3.56
C ILE A 161 -12.73 -13.09 -3.87
N ARG A 162 -11.96 -12.96 -4.96
CA ARG A 162 -11.00 -13.98 -5.38
C ARG A 162 -9.94 -14.24 -4.31
N ARG A 163 -9.31 -13.18 -3.77
CA ARG A 163 -8.34 -13.30 -2.67
C ARG A 163 -8.94 -13.96 -1.44
N THR A 164 -10.15 -13.57 -1.03
CA THR A 164 -10.75 -14.11 0.19
C THR A 164 -11.15 -15.57 0.03
N ARG A 165 -11.64 -15.97 -1.15
CA ARG A 165 -11.93 -17.39 -1.46
C ARG A 165 -10.66 -18.24 -1.45
N LEU A 166 -9.56 -17.74 -2.01
CA LEU A 166 -8.28 -18.45 -1.96
C LEU A 166 -7.77 -18.67 -0.53
N GLN A 167 -8.07 -17.75 0.40
CA GLN A 167 -7.62 -17.84 1.79
C GLN A 167 -8.55 -18.66 2.71
N LYS A 168 -9.87 -18.62 2.47
CA LYS A 168 -10.88 -19.18 3.38
C LYS A 168 -11.76 -20.27 2.78
N GLY A 169 -11.70 -20.48 1.47
CA GLY A 169 -12.65 -21.33 0.75
C GLY A 169 -14.00 -20.62 0.56
N GLU A 170 -15.06 -21.18 1.13
CA GLU A 170 -16.41 -20.59 1.07
C GLU A 170 -16.49 -19.27 1.85
N LEU A 171 -17.25 -18.31 1.33
CA LEU A 171 -17.38 -16.98 1.92
C LEU A 171 -18.62 -16.90 2.80
N SER A 172 -18.43 -16.49 4.05
CA SER A 172 -19.54 -16.18 4.94
C SER A 172 -20.21 -14.84 4.59
N TYR A 173 -21.39 -14.59 5.14
CA TYR A 173 -22.06 -13.28 4.99
C TYR A 173 -21.21 -12.12 5.52
N SER A 174 -20.51 -12.30 6.65
CA SER A 174 -19.63 -11.27 7.20
C SER A 174 -18.42 -11.00 6.31
N ASP A 175 -17.88 -12.02 5.63
CA ASP A 175 -16.84 -11.83 4.62
C ASP A 175 -17.35 -10.97 3.45
N LEU A 176 -18.56 -11.24 2.95
CA LEU A 176 -19.17 -10.46 1.87
C LEU A 176 -19.40 -8.99 2.27
N GLN A 177 -19.86 -8.75 3.50
CA GLN A 177 -20.00 -7.39 4.03
C GLN A 177 -18.65 -6.66 4.12
N ASN A 178 -17.59 -7.35 4.58
CA ASN A 178 -16.26 -6.77 4.66
C ASN A 178 -15.69 -6.44 3.27
N ILE A 179 -15.88 -7.36 2.31
CA ILE A 179 -15.50 -7.17 0.91
C ILE A 179 -16.21 -5.94 0.34
N GLU A 180 -17.52 -5.81 0.54
CA GLU A 180 -18.30 -4.70 0.00
C GLU A 180 -17.85 -3.35 0.60
N LYS A 181 -17.62 -3.30 1.92
CA LYS A 181 -17.08 -2.11 2.58
C LYS A 181 -15.74 -1.67 1.99
N ARG A 182 -14.83 -2.62 1.76
CA ARG A 182 -13.48 -2.37 1.21
C ARG A 182 -13.50 -2.02 -0.27
N ALA A 183 -14.40 -2.62 -1.05
CA ALA A 183 -14.55 -2.31 -2.47
C ALA A 183 -15.03 -0.86 -2.64
N LYS A 184 -16.04 -0.45 -1.87
CA LYS A 184 -16.60 0.91 -1.89
C LYS A 184 -15.60 1.98 -1.43
N SER A 185 -14.72 1.66 -0.48
CA SER A 185 -13.71 2.62 -0.01
C SER A 185 -12.56 2.84 -1.01
N ALA A 186 -12.39 1.96 -2.00
CA ALA A 186 -11.25 2.01 -2.91
C ALA A 186 -11.23 3.26 -3.79
N TYR A 187 -12.39 3.80 -4.21
CA TYR A 187 -12.44 5.05 -4.96
C TYR A 187 -11.88 6.22 -4.14
N SER A 188 -12.31 6.35 -2.90
CA SER A 188 -11.81 7.39 -1.98
C SER A 188 -10.31 7.20 -1.68
N GLU A 189 -9.85 5.96 -1.54
CA GLU A 189 -8.43 5.65 -1.37
C GLU A 189 -7.58 6.04 -2.60
N LEU A 190 -8.13 5.91 -3.81
CA LEU A 190 -7.47 6.36 -5.04
C LEU A 190 -7.40 7.87 -5.16
N GLN A 191 -8.34 8.60 -4.57
CA GLN A 191 -8.26 10.05 -4.52
C GLN A 191 -7.03 10.53 -3.75
N ASP A 192 -6.45 9.74 -2.85
CA ASP A 192 -5.20 10.10 -2.16
C ASP A 192 -3.94 9.89 -3.01
N ALA A 193 -4.02 9.23 -4.17
CA ALA A 193 -2.85 8.90 -5.00
C ALA A 193 -2.03 10.13 -5.45
N HIS A 194 -2.67 11.29 -5.62
CA HIS A 194 -1.98 12.55 -5.98
C HIS A 194 -1.01 13.06 -4.89
N ASN A 195 -1.08 12.53 -3.66
CA ASN A 195 -0.14 12.87 -2.60
C ASN A 195 1.20 12.11 -2.73
N PHE A 196 1.24 11.09 -3.57
CA PHE A 196 2.42 10.26 -3.80
C PHE A 196 3.19 10.77 -5.02
N GLN A 197 4.52 10.61 -5.00
CA GLN A 197 5.38 11.06 -6.09
C GLN A 197 5.14 10.24 -7.36
N PHE A 198 4.92 8.94 -7.18
CA PHE A 198 4.73 7.99 -8.28
C PHE A 198 3.48 7.14 -8.05
N VAL A 199 2.75 6.88 -9.13
CA VAL A 199 1.68 5.90 -9.20
C VAL A 199 2.10 4.78 -10.15
N ILE A 200 1.95 3.52 -9.73
CA ILE A 200 2.17 2.33 -10.54
C ILE A 200 0.82 1.69 -10.81
N PRO A 201 0.30 1.74 -12.05
CA PRO A 201 -0.89 0.99 -12.41
C PRO A 201 -0.59 -0.51 -12.42
N ASN A 202 -1.50 -1.31 -11.88
CA ASN A 202 -1.35 -2.74 -11.80
C ASN A 202 -2.71 -3.47 -11.82
N HIS A 203 -3.04 -4.05 -12.97
CA HIS A 203 -4.24 -4.88 -13.11
C HIS A 203 -4.07 -6.26 -12.49
N ASP A 204 -2.83 -6.75 -12.36
CA ASP A 204 -2.51 -8.01 -11.70
C ASP A 204 -2.58 -7.83 -10.18
N GLY A 205 -3.81 -7.87 -9.66
CA GLY A 205 -4.10 -7.77 -8.22
C GLY A 205 -3.37 -8.84 -7.39
N GLU A 206 -3.58 -8.81 -6.09
CA GLU A 206 -2.90 -9.72 -5.15
C GLU A 206 -3.10 -11.21 -5.47
N ASP A 207 -4.22 -11.53 -6.12
CA ASP A 207 -4.66 -12.86 -6.50
C ASP A 207 -4.25 -13.29 -7.92
N SER A 208 -3.48 -12.49 -8.65
CA SER A 208 -3.09 -12.83 -10.02
C SER A 208 -2.02 -13.93 -10.06
N ASP A 209 -2.24 -14.92 -10.92
CA ASP A 209 -1.27 -15.98 -11.21
C ASP A 209 0.03 -15.42 -11.83
N ASN A 210 -0.04 -14.23 -12.42
CA ASN A 210 1.11 -13.54 -13.00
C ASN A 210 2.19 -13.17 -11.97
N TRP A 211 1.93 -13.27 -10.65
CA TRP A 211 2.94 -13.06 -9.63
C TRP A 211 3.84 -14.27 -9.39
N SER A 212 3.25 -15.47 -9.29
CA SER A 212 3.96 -16.63 -8.76
C SER A 212 3.57 -17.98 -9.35
N ALA A 213 2.55 -18.07 -10.21
CA ALA A 213 2.23 -19.34 -10.89
C ALA A 213 3.31 -19.75 -11.88
N PHE A 214 4.08 -18.76 -12.37
CA PHE A 214 5.25 -18.95 -13.21
C PHE A 214 6.52 -18.63 -12.43
N TYR A 215 7.67 -19.18 -12.84
CA TYR A 215 8.95 -18.93 -12.14
C TYR A 215 9.27 -17.43 -12.07
N TYR A 216 8.95 -16.69 -13.12
CA TYR A 216 9.07 -15.23 -13.23
C TYR A 216 7.70 -14.55 -13.31
N PRO A 217 7.54 -13.32 -12.78
CA PRO A 217 6.32 -12.56 -12.97
C PRO A 217 6.09 -12.24 -14.44
N LEU A 218 4.82 -12.21 -14.85
CA LEU A 218 4.36 -11.88 -16.20
C LEU A 218 3.42 -10.67 -16.17
N GLY A 219 2.92 -10.24 -17.33
CA GLY A 219 1.88 -9.21 -17.42
C GLY A 219 2.24 -7.89 -16.74
N ASP A 220 1.26 -7.31 -16.05
CA ASP A 220 1.41 -6.07 -15.30
C ASP A 220 2.16 -6.30 -13.97
N ALA A 221 2.07 -7.50 -13.38
CA ALA A 221 2.87 -7.86 -12.21
C ALA A 221 4.38 -7.68 -12.48
N ARG A 222 4.85 -8.13 -13.66
CA ARG A 222 6.23 -7.90 -14.10
C ARG A 222 6.54 -6.42 -14.26
N LYS A 223 5.67 -5.67 -14.94
CA LYS A 223 5.92 -4.24 -15.21
C LYS A 223 5.95 -3.43 -13.92
N ALA A 224 5.06 -3.75 -12.97
CA ALA A 224 5.01 -3.15 -11.65
C ALA A 224 6.28 -3.44 -10.86
N LEU A 225 6.76 -4.70 -10.85
CA LEU A 225 8.03 -5.07 -10.21
C LEU A 225 9.22 -4.29 -10.79
N LEU A 226 9.35 -4.24 -12.11
CA LEU A 226 10.45 -3.53 -12.78
C LEU A 226 10.42 -2.02 -12.50
N THR A 227 9.23 -1.43 -12.54
CA THR A 227 9.02 -0.01 -12.22
C THR A 227 9.36 0.27 -10.77
N PHE A 228 8.89 -0.55 -9.84
CA PHE A 228 9.18 -0.38 -8.42
C PHE A 228 10.67 -0.50 -8.11
N ALA A 229 11.35 -1.51 -8.68
CA ALA A 229 12.79 -1.67 -8.52
C ALA A 229 13.56 -0.46 -9.08
N ALA A 230 13.19 0.06 -10.25
CA ALA A 230 13.80 1.26 -10.82
C ALA A 230 13.63 2.49 -9.91
N LEU A 231 12.43 2.70 -9.38
CA LEU A 231 12.13 3.80 -8.45
C LEU A 231 12.95 3.71 -7.16
N LEU A 232 13.14 2.51 -6.61
CA LEU A 232 14.00 2.30 -5.44
C LEU A 232 15.48 2.62 -5.73
N GLU A 233 15.92 2.54 -6.97
CA GLU A 233 17.26 2.94 -7.40
C GLU A 233 17.35 4.42 -7.79
N GLY A 234 16.25 5.19 -7.69
CA GLY A 234 16.18 6.58 -8.14
C GLY A 234 16.18 6.72 -9.66
N LYS A 235 15.80 5.67 -10.39
CA LYS A 235 15.67 5.65 -11.85
C LYS A 235 14.21 5.77 -12.26
N LYS A 236 14.00 6.17 -13.52
CA LYS A 236 12.68 6.18 -14.16
C LYS A 236 12.18 4.74 -14.37
N GLY A 237 11.01 4.43 -13.84
CA GLY A 237 10.27 3.22 -14.10
C GLY A 237 9.54 3.25 -15.46
N ILE A 238 9.10 2.06 -15.91
CA ILE A 238 8.57 1.88 -17.27
C ILE A 238 7.09 2.26 -17.41
N ILE A 239 6.33 2.17 -16.32
CA ILE A 239 4.89 2.48 -16.26
C ILE A 239 4.56 3.42 -15.10
N GLU A 240 5.55 4.17 -14.59
CA GLU A 240 5.28 5.15 -13.55
C GLU A 240 4.43 6.31 -14.10
N GLU A 241 3.49 6.76 -13.29
CA GLU A 241 2.62 7.89 -13.56
C GLU A 241 2.73 8.91 -12.43
N THR A 242 2.31 10.15 -12.71
CA THR A 242 2.01 11.16 -11.69
C THR A 242 0.56 11.58 -11.90
N TRP A 243 -0.21 11.62 -10.82
CA TRP A 243 -1.64 11.93 -10.89
C TRP A 243 -1.90 13.35 -10.39
N GLU A 244 -2.72 14.09 -11.13
CA GLU A 244 -3.15 15.42 -10.71
C GLU A 244 -4.23 15.33 -9.63
N GLN A 245 -4.28 16.34 -8.76
CA GLN A 245 -5.25 16.38 -7.65
C GLN A 245 -6.70 16.26 -8.12
N ASN A 246 -7.04 16.77 -9.31
CA ASN A 246 -8.41 16.75 -9.88
C ASN A 246 -8.71 15.55 -10.79
N LEU A 247 -7.83 14.55 -10.87
CA LEU A 247 -8.04 13.40 -11.76
C LEU A 247 -9.32 12.60 -11.41
N LEU A 248 -9.65 12.52 -10.12
CA LEU A 248 -10.80 11.79 -9.56
C LEU A 248 -11.81 12.72 -8.84
N PHE A 249 -11.85 13.99 -9.24
CA PHE A 249 -12.82 14.99 -8.78
C PHE A 249 -13.50 15.68 -9.97
#